data_AF-A0A4Y8PVW7-F1
#
_entry.id   AF-A0A4Y8PVW7-F1
#
_cell.length_a   1.000
_cell.length_b   1.000
_cell.length_c   1.000
_cell.angle_alpha   90.00
_cell.angle_beta   90.00
_cell.angle_gamma   90.00
#
_symmetry.space_group_name_H-M   'P 1'
#
loop_
_entity.id
_entity.type
_entity.pdbx_description
1 polymer ?
#
loop_
_entity_poly.entity_id
_entity_poly.type
_entity_poly.pdbx_seq_one_letter_code
_entity_poly.pdbx_strand_id
1 'polypeptide(L)'
;MIRICLPWPENHIAEALQPYAELWQFDVRTTAEGYWLLPEYMYAKHGIQVEREDSHWCFFREADATTWEDFLLMHLTHHLAAERGLQLEYRSASRTRFLSASPESFATFESYVNKVLEKDAGLVRDMKRNWLYAHRTRYNR
;
A
#
# COMPACT_ATOMS: atom_id res chain seq x y z
N MET A 1 8.13 7.11 -9.08
CA MET A 1 7.31 6.15 -8.33
C MET A 1 7.80 6.12 -6.89
N ILE A 2 6.90 6.02 -5.91
CA ILE A 2 7.27 5.85 -4.49
C ILE A 2 7.32 4.35 -4.21
N ARG A 3 8.39 3.90 -3.55
CA ARG A 3 8.53 2.55 -3.03
C ARG A 3 8.54 2.62 -1.51
N ILE A 4 7.82 1.73 -0.85
CA ILE A 4 7.86 1.58 0.60
C ILE A 4 8.66 0.31 0.86
N CYS A 5 9.81 0.41 1.51
CA CYS A 5 10.67 -0.73 1.78
C CYS A 5 10.71 -1.04 3.27
N LEU A 6 10.67 -2.32 3.59
CA LEU A 6 10.81 -2.84 4.96
C LEU A 6 12.18 -3.52 5.08
N PRO A 7 13.01 -3.16 6.07
CA PRO A 7 14.32 -3.78 6.31
C PRO A 7 14.14 -5.18 6.92
N TRP A 8 13.72 -6.11 6.08
CA TRP A 8 13.36 -7.47 6.48
C TRP A 8 14.25 -8.47 5.74
N PRO A 9 15.26 -9.04 6.43
CA PRO A 9 16.31 -9.83 5.79
C PRO A 9 15.89 -11.25 5.38
N GLU A 10 14.74 -11.74 5.84
CA GLU A 10 14.30 -13.11 5.59
C GLU A 10 13.83 -13.29 4.14
N ASN A 11 14.07 -14.50 3.61
CA ASN A 11 13.79 -14.80 2.20
C ASN A 11 12.31 -15.13 1.92
N HIS A 12 11.51 -15.30 2.96
CA HIS A 12 10.16 -15.84 2.86
C HIS A 12 9.12 -14.81 3.33
N ILE A 13 8.78 -13.87 2.44
CA ILE A 13 7.71 -12.91 2.70
C ILE A 13 6.30 -13.49 2.47
N ALA A 14 6.19 -14.55 1.65
CA ALA A 14 4.92 -15.14 1.23
C ALA A 14 4.00 -15.49 2.40
N GLU A 15 4.54 -16.12 3.45
CA GLU A 15 3.78 -16.51 4.65
C GLU A 15 3.17 -15.29 5.36
N ALA A 16 3.83 -14.13 5.31
CA ALA A 16 3.28 -12.91 5.89
C ALA A 16 2.30 -12.19 4.97
N LEU A 17 2.36 -12.42 3.66
CA LEU A 17 1.38 -11.88 2.73
C LEU A 17 0.08 -12.68 2.75
N GLN A 18 0.13 -13.96 3.10
CA GLN A 18 -1.01 -14.88 3.08
C GLN A 18 -2.24 -14.36 3.84
N PRO A 19 -2.14 -13.85 5.09
CA PRO A 19 -3.30 -13.35 5.82
C PRO A 19 -3.99 -12.17 5.11
N TYR A 20 -3.19 -11.30 4.48
CA TYR A 20 -3.70 -10.15 3.73
C TYR A 20 -4.32 -10.56 2.40
N ALA A 21 -3.72 -11.55 1.74
CA ALA A 21 -4.27 -12.11 0.52
C ALA A 21 -5.64 -12.76 0.77
N GLU A 22 -5.81 -13.47 1.88
CA GLU A 22 -7.09 -14.05 2.27
C GLU A 22 -8.12 -12.98 2.66
N LEU A 23 -7.72 -12.04 3.53
CA LEU A 23 -8.60 -10.98 4.02
C LEU A 23 -9.16 -10.11 2.88
N TRP A 24 -8.35 -9.86 1.85
CA TRP A 24 -8.70 -8.95 0.76
C TRP A 24 -8.98 -9.65 -0.56
N GLN A 25 -8.96 -10.99 -0.57
CA GLN A 25 -9.17 -11.79 -1.78
C GLN A 25 -8.20 -11.35 -2.88
N PHE A 26 -6.91 -11.32 -2.56
CA PHE A 26 -5.86 -11.08 -3.56
C PHE A 26 -5.53 -12.39 -4.28
N ASP A 27 -5.51 -12.33 -5.62
CA ASP A 27 -4.77 -13.28 -6.44
C ASP A 27 -3.26 -12.97 -6.28
N VAL A 28 -2.51 -13.90 -5.69
CA VAL A 28 -1.07 -13.75 -5.47
C VAL A 28 -0.32 -14.46 -6.58
N ARG A 29 0.35 -13.69 -7.44
CA ARG A 29 1.17 -14.23 -8.52
C ARG A 29 2.65 -14.13 -8.18
N THR A 30 3.38 -15.22 -8.35
CA THR A 30 4.85 -15.20 -8.25
C THR A 30 5.44 -14.63 -9.54
N THR A 31 6.41 -13.74 -9.43
CA THR A 31 7.18 -13.17 -10.54
C THR A 31 8.66 -13.56 -10.41
N ALA A 32 9.50 -13.14 -11.36
CA ALA A 32 10.95 -13.38 -11.27
C ALA A 32 11.58 -12.57 -10.10
N GLU A 33 11.04 -11.38 -9.81
CA GLU A 33 11.55 -10.45 -8.80
C GLU A 33 10.87 -10.57 -7.42
N GLY A 34 9.74 -11.30 -7.33
CA GLY A 34 9.01 -11.49 -6.08
C GLY A 34 7.55 -11.88 -6.29
N TYR A 35 6.62 -11.01 -5.88
CA TYR A 35 5.19 -11.27 -5.85
C TYR A 35 4.37 -10.10 -6.40
N TRP A 36 3.22 -10.41 -6.96
CA TRP A 36 2.23 -9.45 -7.38
C TRP A 36 0.89 -9.78 -6.74
N LEU A 37 0.42 -8.87 -5.91
CA LEU A 37 -0.83 -8.98 -5.15
C LEU A 37 -1.95 -8.26 -5.93
N LEU A 38 -2.87 -9.03 -6.49
CA LEU A 38 -3.93 -8.54 -7.38
C LEU A 38 -5.30 -8.64 -6.70
N PRO A 39 -5.90 -7.54 -6.22
CA PRO A 39 -7.24 -7.58 -5.66
C PRO A 39 -8.32 -7.95 -6.67
N GLU A 40 -9.15 -8.93 -6.31
CA GLU A 40 -10.23 -9.44 -7.16
C GLU A 40 -11.28 -8.39 -7.49
N TYR A 41 -11.68 -7.55 -6.52
CA TYR A 41 -12.70 -6.50 -6.72
C TYR A 41 -12.27 -5.37 -7.68
N MET A 42 -11.01 -5.37 -8.16
CA MET A 42 -10.53 -4.47 -9.22
C MET A 42 -10.36 -5.19 -10.56
N TYR A 43 -10.94 -6.37 -10.72
CA TYR A 43 -10.76 -7.23 -11.89
C TYR A 43 -9.28 -7.53 -12.18
N ALA A 44 -8.45 -7.55 -11.14
CA ALA A 44 -7.00 -7.80 -11.23
C ALA A 44 -6.26 -6.90 -12.24
N LYS A 45 -6.72 -5.65 -12.46
CA LYS A 45 -6.10 -4.72 -13.41
C LYS A 45 -4.82 -4.07 -12.88
N HIS A 46 -4.81 -3.72 -11.61
CA HIS A 46 -3.67 -3.14 -10.91
C HIS A 46 -3.48 -3.85 -9.58
N GLY A 47 -2.28 -3.79 -9.02
CA GLY A 47 -1.97 -4.47 -7.76
C GLY A 47 -0.76 -3.90 -7.06
N ILE A 48 -0.39 -4.56 -5.96
CA ILE A 48 0.83 -4.25 -5.20
C ILE A 48 1.92 -5.20 -5.65
N GLN A 49 2.98 -4.65 -6.22
CA GLN A 49 4.20 -5.38 -6.53
C GLN A 49 5.09 -5.41 -5.29
N VAL A 50 5.62 -6.59 -4.98
CA VAL A 50 6.47 -6.87 -3.84
C VAL A 50 7.74 -7.48 -4.37
N GLU A 51 8.83 -6.72 -4.32
CA GLU A 51 10.12 -7.13 -4.84
C GLU A 51 11.14 -7.16 -3.72
N ARG A 52 12.15 -8.01 -3.89
CA ARG A 52 13.29 -8.01 -3.00
C ARG A 52 14.42 -7.14 -3.52
N GLU A 53 14.94 -6.28 -2.66
CA GLU A 53 16.17 -5.51 -2.88
C GLU A 53 17.12 -5.77 -1.71
N ASP A 54 18.16 -6.58 -1.90
CA ASP A 54 19.12 -6.94 -0.86
C ASP A 54 18.46 -7.48 0.42
N SER A 55 18.55 -6.71 1.52
CA SER A 55 17.96 -6.97 2.84
C SER A 55 16.57 -6.36 3.03
N HIS A 56 15.94 -5.88 1.96
CA HIS A 56 14.68 -5.18 2.01
C HIS A 56 13.62 -5.86 1.13
N TRP A 57 12.39 -5.80 1.62
CA TRP A 57 11.20 -6.07 0.81
C TRP A 57 10.54 -4.74 0.46
N CYS A 58 10.44 -4.46 -0.84
CA CYS A 58 9.96 -3.19 -1.37
C CYS A 58 8.60 -3.36 -2.04
N PHE A 59 7.67 -2.50 -1.65
CA PHE A 59 6.28 -2.51 -2.05
C PHE A 59 5.97 -1.27 -2.86
N PHE A 60 5.29 -1.44 -3.99
CA PHE A 60 4.87 -0.33 -4.83
C PHE A 60 3.69 -0.73 -5.72
N ARG A 61 3.09 0.27 -6.37
CA ARG A 61 1.99 0.09 -7.32
C ARG A 61 2.30 0.82 -8.63
N GLU A 62 1.55 0.51 -9.67
CA GLU A 62 1.70 1.12 -11.00
C GLU A 62 1.38 2.63 -10.98
N ALA A 63 1.93 3.42 -11.91
CA ALA A 63 1.83 4.88 -11.84
C ALA A 63 0.37 5.40 -11.95
N ASP A 64 -0.47 4.68 -12.67
CA ASP A 64 -1.88 4.94 -12.95
C ASP A 64 -2.86 4.26 -11.99
N ALA A 65 -2.35 3.57 -10.96
CA ALA A 65 -3.19 2.93 -9.95
C ALA A 65 -4.09 3.95 -9.22
N THR A 66 -5.23 3.47 -8.73
CA THR A 66 -6.23 4.32 -8.09
C THR A 66 -5.92 4.60 -6.61
N THR A 67 -6.77 5.44 -5.99
CA THR A 67 -6.72 5.73 -4.56
C THR A 67 -6.88 4.47 -3.69
N TRP A 68 -7.48 3.42 -4.25
CA TRP A 68 -7.69 2.19 -3.52
C TRP A 68 -6.39 1.37 -3.37
N GLU A 69 -5.56 1.28 -4.39
CA GLU A 69 -4.25 0.65 -4.36
C GLU A 69 -3.30 1.41 -3.44
N ASP A 70 -3.40 2.75 -3.43
CA ASP A 70 -2.68 3.56 -2.45
C ASP A 70 -3.11 3.20 -1.02
N PHE A 71 -4.42 3.03 -0.76
CA PHE A 71 -4.91 2.58 0.54
C PHE A 71 -4.38 1.19 0.91
N LEU A 72 -4.49 0.20 0.03
CA LEU A 72 -4.02 -1.17 0.30
C LEU A 72 -2.52 -1.23 0.53
N LEU A 73 -1.74 -0.47 -0.25
CA LEU A 73 -0.29 -0.36 -0.09
C LEU A 73 0.06 0.18 1.29
N MET A 74 -0.59 1.28 1.70
CA MET A 74 -0.38 1.90 3.01
C MET A 74 -0.80 0.97 4.14
N HIS A 75 -1.97 0.33 4.02
CA HIS A 75 -2.44 -0.65 5.00
C HIS A 75 -1.46 -1.80 5.16
N LEU A 76 -1.14 -2.49 4.06
CA LEU A 76 -0.28 -3.68 4.07
C LEU A 76 1.08 -3.37 4.70
N THR A 77 1.74 -2.31 4.23
CA THR A 77 3.09 -1.97 4.67
C THR A 77 3.14 -1.51 6.12
N HIS A 78 2.16 -0.72 6.58
CA HIS A 78 2.12 -0.28 7.97
C HIS A 78 1.78 -1.40 8.94
N HIS A 79 0.91 -2.34 8.55
CA HIS A 79 0.62 -3.51 9.38
C HIS A 79 1.81 -4.48 9.43
N LEU A 80 2.41 -4.84 8.28
CA LEU A 80 3.60 -5.70 8.25
C LEU A 80 4.77 -5.11 9.04
N ALA A 81 4.99 -3.80 8.94
CA ALA A 81 6.01 -3.11 9.73
C ALA A 81 5.70 -3.17 11.24
N ALA A 82 4.45 -2.96 11.64
CA ALA A 82 4.05 -3.01 13.04
C ALA A 82 4.19 -4.40 13.65
N GLU A 83 3.74 -5.45 12.94
CA GLU A 83 3.85 -6.85 13.38
C GLU A 83 5.28 -7.28 13.68
N ARG A 84 6.25 -6.68 12.98
CA ARG A 84 7.67 -7.03 13.04
C ARG A 84 8.53 -6.00 13.79
N GLY A 85 7.93 -4.94 14.30
CA GLY A 85 8.67 -3.84 14.94
C GLY A 85 9.65 -3.13 14.01
N LEU A 86 9.33 -3.05 12.71
CA LEU A 86 10.17 -2.44 11.69
C LEU A 86 9.82 -0.97 11.44
N GLN A 87 10.78 -0.22 10.92
CA GLN A 87 10.57 1.13 10.40
C GLN A 87 10.32 1.09 8.88
N LEU A 88 9.42 1.94 8.38
CA LEU A 88 9.14 2.04 6.94
C LEU A 88 10.12 2.99 6.27
N GLU A 89 10.68 2.56 5.14
CA GLU A 89 11.53 3.38 4.27
C GLU A 89 10.78 3.82 3.02
N TYR A 90 10.39 5.08 2.97
CA TYR A 90 9.77 5.68 1.79
C TYR A 90 10.86 6.15 0.83
N ARG A 91 11.15 5.34 -0.17
CA ARG A 91 12.13 5.61 -1.23
C ARG A 91 11.44 6.27 -2.43
N SER A 92 12.01 7.36 -2.90
CA SER A 92 11.60 8.06 -4.12
C SER A 92 12.85 8.50 -4.89
N ALA A 93 12.70 8.90 -6.15
CA ALA A 93 13.84 9.23 -7.03
C ALA A 93 14.85 10.23 -6.45
N SER A 94 14.42 11.11 -5.53
CA SER A 94 15.26 12.18 -4.97
C SER A 94 15.46 12.12 -3.45
N ARG A 95 14.76 11.22 -2.75
CA ARG A 95 14.79 11.20 -1.27
C ARG A 95 14.33 9.86 -0.70
N THR A 96 14.94 9.52 0.44
CA THR A 96 14.47 8.47 1.35
C THR A 96 13.96 9.12 2.63
N ARG A 97 12.81 8.67 3.14
CA ARG A 97 12.24 9.09 4.42
C ARG A 97 11.92 7.89 5.28
N PHE A 98 12.21 7.99 6.56
CA PHE A 98 11.93 6.94 7.53
C PHE A 98 10.70 7.33 8.35
N LEU A 99 9.72 6.44 8.43
CA LEU A 99 8.49 6.65 9.19
C LEU A 99 8.21 5.46 10.09
N SER A 100 7.69 5.73 11.28
CA SER A 100 7.17 4.68 12.16
C SER A 100 5.89 4.07 11.57
N ALA A 101 5.68 2.79 11.84
CA ALA A 101 4.41 2.15 11.56
C ALA A 101 3.27 2.82 12.33
N SER A 102 2.09 2.82 11.72
CA SER A 102 0.86 3.44 12.25
C SER A 102 -0.33 2.70 11.65
N PRO A 103 -0.46 1.39 11.91
CA PRO A 103 -1.51 0.56 11.33
C PRO A 103 -2.92 1.14 11.58
N GLU A 104 -3.15 1.75 12.75
CA GLU A 104 -4.41 2.40 13.11
C GLU A 104 -4.80 3.55 12.16
N SER A 105 -3.82 4.30 11.65
CA SER A 105 -4.07 5.38 10.67
C SER A 105 -4.51 4.85 9.31
N PHE A 106 -4.29 3.55 9.05
CA PHE A 106 -4.56 2.91 7.76
C PHE A 106 -5.46 1.67 7.91
N ALA A 107 -6.06 1.45 9.08
CA ALA A 107 -6.87 0.26 9.35
C ALA A 107 -8.12 0.17 8.44
N THR A 108 -8.67 1.32 8.04
CA THR A 108 -9.82 1.40 7.13
C THR A 108 -9.58 2.44 6.04
N PHE A 109 -10.34 2.35 4.95
CA PHE A 109 -10.29 3.38 3.90
C PHE A 109 -10.63 4.77 4.45
N GLU A 110 -11.57 4.86 5.40
CA GLU A 110 -11.90 6.12 6.06
C GLU A 110 -10.74 6.67 6.89
N SER A 111 -10.06 5.81 7.66
CA SER A 111 -8.85 6.19 8.40
C SER A 111 -7.78 6.72 7.44
N TYR A 112 -7.56 6.04 6.32
CA TYR A 112 -6.65 6.50 5.27
C TYR A 112 -7.03 7.86 4.70
N VAL A 113 -8.30 8.06 4.32
CA VAL A 113 -8.79 9.37 3.82
C VAL A 113 -8.56 10.46 4.87
N ASN A 114 -8.87 10.20 6.13
CA ASN A 114 -8.64 11.16 7.21
C ASN A 114 -7.14 11.47 7.40
N LYS A 115 -6.26 10.47 7.26
CA LYS A 115 -4.82 10.65 7.35
C LYS A 115 -4.26 11.48 6.19
N VAL A 116 -4.70 11.22 4.95
CA VAL A 116 -4.30 12.01 3.77
C VAL A 116 -4.73 13.47 3.91
N LEU A 117 -5.91 13.70 4.48
CA LEU A 117 -6.50 15.03 4.63
C LEU A 117 -6.09 15.76 5.92
N GLU A 118 -5.21 15.18 6.74
CA GLU A 118 -4.87 15.71 8.08
C GLU A 118 -4.38 17.16 8.05
N LYS A 119 -3.71 17.57 6.97
CA LYS A 119 -3.18 18.92 6.79
C LYS A 119 -4.09 19.86 5.97
N ASP A 120 -5.20 19.35 5.46
CA ASP A 120 -6.15 20.09 4.63
C ASP A 120 -7.36 20.54 5.48
N ALA A 121 -7.83 21.77 5.24
CA ALA A 121 -8.99 22.35 5.92
C ALA A 121 -9.96 23.04 4.96
N GLY A 122 -11.21 23.20 5.40
CA GLY A 122 -12.27 23.90 4.66
C GLY A 122 -12.55 23.28 3.29
N LEU A 123 -12.85 24.13 2.31
CA LEU A 123 -13.26 23.72 0.95
C LEU A 123 -12.25 22.77 0.27
N VAL A 124 -10.95 22.97 0.50
CA VAL A 124 -9.89 22.13 -0.09
C VAL A 124 -9.99 20.69 0.43
N ARG A 125 -10.27 20.52 1.73
CA ARG A 125 -10.45 19.21 2.34
C ARG A 125 -11.65 18.48 1.74
N ASP A 126 -12.77 19.19 1.57
CA ASP A 126 -14.01 18.60 1.04
C ASP A 126 -13.86 18.22 -0.44
N MET A 127 -13.23 19.07 -1.25
CA MET A 127 -12.92 18.75 -2.64
C MET A 127 -12.03 17.52 -2.76
N LYS A 128 -10.95 17.44 -1.97
CA LYS A 128 -10.05 16.28 -1.98
C LYS A 128 -10.74 15.01 -1.47
N ARG A 129 -11.58 15.12 -0.42
CA ARG A 129 -12.39 14.00 0.08
C ARG A 129 -13.29 13.46 -1.04
N ASN A 130 -14.05 14.32 -1.70
CA ASN A 130 -14.93 13.91 -2.80
C ASN A 130 -14.13 13.27 -3.94
N TRP A 131 -12.96 13.80 -4.26
CA TRP A 131 -12.07 13.21 -5.25
C TRP A 131 -11.60 11.80 -4.85
N LEU A 132 -11.14 11.59 -3.62
CA LEU A 132 -10.70 10.28 -3.10
C LEU A 132 -11.84 9.25 -3.15
N TYR A 133 -13.05 9.64 -2.76
CA TYR A 133 -14.23 8.77 -2.82
C TYR A 133 -14.67 8.46 -4.26
N ALA A 134 -14.59 9.43 -5.17
CA ALA A 134 -14.90 9.20 -6.58
C ALA A 134 -13.86 8.30 -7.28
N HIS A 135 -12.60 8.35 -6.84
CA HIS A 135 -11.51 7.53 -7.39
C HIS A 135 -11.41 6.16 -6.71
N ARG A 136 -12.14 5.93 -5.62
CA ARG A 136 -12.30 4.60 -5.00
C ARG A 136 -12.92 3.57 -5.94
N THR A 137 -13.82 4.00 -6.83
CA THR A 137 -14.69 3.11 -7.62
C THR A 137 -14.53 3.31 -9.13
N ARG A 138 -13.36 3.74 -9.61
CA ARG A 138 -13.14 4.00 -11.05
C ARG A 138 -13.24 2.77 -11.99
N TYR A 139 -13.76 1.65 -11.50
CA TYR A 139 -14.23 0.51 -12.29
C TYR A 139 -15.72 0.23 -12.07
N ASN A 140 -16.56 1.17 -12.53
CA ASN A 140 -17.94 0.89 -12.97
C ASN A 140 -18.23 1.76 -14.20
N ARG A 141 -17.62 1.39 -15.33
CA ARG A 141 -18.11 1.66 -16.68
C ARG A 141 -17.56 0.63 -17.65
#